data_AF-A0A0J8B1Z1-F1
#
_entry.id   AF-A0A0J8B1Z1-F1
#
_cell.length_a   1.000
_cell.length_b   1.000
_cell.length_c   1.000
_cell.angle_alpha   90.00
_cell.angle_beta   90.00
_cell.angle_gamma   90.00
#
_symmetry.space_group_name_H-M   'P 1'
#
loop_
_entity.id
_entity.type
_entity.pdbx_description
1 polymer ?
#
loop_
_entity_poly.entity_id
_entity_poly.type
_entity_poly.pdbx_seq_one_letter_code
_entity_poly.pdbx_strand_id
1 'polypeptide(L)'
;MIYTVGNSASQQGNEFICPSTGKPCSCGQKSDGNTGDMKESGACSERYKQLSYSDVDGSKYNDRELIFPPELLLRRSSFLSLSGFNGLKWYRPLSLQLLLESKSKYPDARLVIGNTEVGIEMRLKRMQYKALVSVAQVPELNILNVKDDGLDIGAAVRMSELLSVLRGVSVERATHEISTCTAFVEQIKWFAGTQIRNVASVGGNICTASPISDLNPLWMAAGAKFQIIDSKGNIRTVLAEDFFLGYRNS
;
A
#
# COMPACT_ATOMS: atom_id res chain seq x y z
N MET A 1 26.94 13.34 10.45
CA MET A 1 28.11 13.01 11.28
C MET A 1 27.58 12.46 12.60
N ILE A 2 27.56 11.14 12.76
CA ILE A 2 27.23 10.46 14.02
C ILE A 2 28.21 9.29 14.12
N TYR A 3 29.10 9.37 15.10
CA TYR A 3 30.03 8.31 15.48
C TYR A 3 29.32 7.36 16.45
N THR A 4 29.61 6.07 16.37
CA THR A 4 29.55 5.17 17.53
C THR A 4 30.84 4.38 17.64
N VAL A 5 31.35 4.42 18.86
CA VAL A 5 32.64 3.97 19.36
C VAL A 5 32.76 2.44 19.27
N GLY A 6 33.90 1.98 18.74
CA GLY A 6 34.27 0.58 18.77
C GLY A 6 34.65 0.15 20.18
N ASN A 7 34.19 -1.03 20.58
CA ASN A 7 34.78 -1.75 21.70
C ASN A 7 35.11 -3.17 21.22
N SER A 8 36.40 -3.47 21.19
CA SER A 8 36.96 -4.78 20.85
C SER A 8 36.97 -5.67 22.09
N ALA A 9 36.30 -6.83 22.00
CA ALA A 9 36.61 -7.98 22.83
C ALA A 9 36.62 -9.23 21.93
N SER A 10 37.68 -10.03 22.11
CA SER A 10 38.22 -11.02 21.20
C SER A 10 37.62 -12.43 21.36
N GLN A 11 37.51 -13.10 20.21
CA GLN A 11 37.63 -14.56 19.95
C GLN A 11 36.63 -15.53 20.61
N GLN A 12 35.78 -16.16 19.78
CA GLN A 12 35.70 -17.63 19.62
C GLN A 12 34.77 -17.99 18.44
N GLY A 13 35.29 -18.75 17.45
CA GLY A 13 34.54 -19.48 16.42
C GLY A 13 33.83 -18.64 15.34
N ASN A 14 34.55 -18.19 14.31
CA ASN A 14 33.93 -17.65 13.09
C ASN A 14 33.29 -18.78 12.26
N GLU A 15 32.12 -19.26 12.68
CA GLU A 15 31.27 -20.09 11.82
C GLU A 15 30.67 -19.17 10.75
N PHE A 16 31.03 -19.39 9.48
CA PHE A 16 30.55 -18.56 8.38
C PHE A 16 29.02 -18.73 8.24
N ILE A 17 28.28 -17.64 8.43
CA ILE A 17 26.82 -17.63 8.32
C ILE A 17 26.43 -17.42 6.87
N CYS A 18 25.65 -18.35 6.31
CA CYS A 18 25.19 -18.29 4.93
C CYS A 18 24.17 -17.15 4.73
N PRO A 19 24.40 -16.22 3.78
CA PRO A 19 23.47 -15.10 3.53
C PRO A 19 22.06 -15.56 3.11
N SER A 20 21.96 -16.72 2.47
CA SER A 20 20.69 -17.25 1.96
C SER A 20 19.82 -17.90 3.04
N THR A 21 20.41 -18.38 4.14
CA THR A 21 19.70 -19.15 5.18
C THR A 21 19.82 -18.55 6.58
N GLY A 22 20.74 -17.60 6.78
CA GLY A 22 21.01 -17.00 8.09
C GLY A 22 21.58 -17.96 9.13
N LYS A 23 22.05 -19.15 8.70
CA LYS A 23 22.61 -20.21 9.56
C LYS A 23 24.07 -20.51 9.23
N PRO A 24 24.85 -21.08 10.16
CA PRO A 24 26.22 -21.52 9.87
C PRO A 24 26.27 -22.53 8.71
N CYS A 25 27.17 -22.31 7.73
CA CYS A 25 27.48 -23.29 6.68
C CYS A 25 28.99 -23.51 6.57
N SER A 26 29.37 -24.72 6.18
CA SER A 26 30.75 -25.11 5.87
C SER A 26 31.18 -24.74 4.43
N CYS A 27 30.42 -23.89 3.76
CA CYS A 27 30.59 -23.56 2.35
C CYS A 27 31.73 -22.55 2.04
N GLY A 28 32.60 -22.25 3.03
CA GLY A 28 33.54 -21.13 2.97
C GLY A 28 35.00 -21.37 3.37
N GLN A 29 35.51 -22.61 3.50
CA GLN A 29 36.95 -22.81 3.80
C GLN A 29 37.58 -24.00 3.07
N LYS A 30 38.42 -23.74 2.05
CA LYS A 30 39.68 -24.46 1.75
C LYS A 30 40.62 -23.53 0.95
N SER A 31 41.87 -23.40 1.42
CA SER A 31 43.03 -22.78 0.74
C SER A 31 44.07 -23.85 0.40
N ASP A 32 44.77 -23.64 -0.71
CA ASP A 32 45.50 -24.62 -1.55
C ASP A 32 46.73 -25.35 -0.97
N GLY A 33 46.99 -26.53 -1.56
CA GLY A 33 48.28 -27.24 -1.59
C GLY A 33 48.34 -28.28 -2.74
N ASN A 34 49.11 -27.94 -3.78
CA ASN A 34 49.54 -28.69 -5.00
C ASN A 34 49.93 -30.17 -4.76
N THR A 35 49.92 -31.16 -5.68
CA THR A 35 50.16 -31.26 -7.15
C THR A 35 49.55 -32.55 -7.73
N GLY A 36 49.13 -32.58 -9.01
CA GLY A 36 48.96 -33.82 -9.80
C GLY A 36 47.95 -33.80 -10.96
N ASP A 37 48.44 -33.45 -12.15
CA ASP A 37 48.03 -33.76 -13.54
C ASP A 37 46.56 -34.00 -14.00
N MET A 38 46.24 -33.25 -15.09
CA MET A 38 45.39 -33.57 -16.26
C MET A 38 43.87 -33.83 -16.12
N LYS A 39 43.05 -32.80 -16.38
CA LYS A 39 42.31 -32.57 -17.66
C LYS A 39 41.31 -31.40 -17.57
N GLU A 40 41.44 -30.50 -18.53
CA GLU A 40 40.57 -29.40 -19.02
C GLU A 40 39.51 -28.76 -18.10
N SER A 41 39.83 -27.52 -17.76
CA SER A 41 39.10 -26.52 -16.98
C SER A 41 38.12 -25.69 -17.84
N GLY A 42 36.83 -25.72 -17.48
CA GLY A 42 35.86 -24.69 -17.83
C GLY A 42 35.78 -23.63 -16.73
N ALA A 43 36.23 -22.41 -17.03
CA ALA A 43 36.40 -21.31 -16.09
C ALA A 43 35.07 -20.73 -15.57
N CYS A 44 35.00 -20.36 -14.28
CA CYS A 44 34.24 -19.20 -13.83
C CYS A 44 34.77 -18.66 -12.50
N SER A 45 35.90 -17.94 -12.59
CA SER A 45 36.33 -17.00 -11.55
C SER A 45 35.48 -15.74 -11.70
N GLU A 46 34.43 -15.58 -10.90
CA GLU A 46 33.85 -14.26 -10.68
C GLU A 46 33.95 -13.90 -9.20
N ARG A 47 35.01 -13.13 -8.91
CA ARG A 47 35.10 -12.30 -7.71
C ARG A 47 33.89 -11.38 -7.70
N TYR A 48 33.03 -11.51 -6.69
CA TYR A 48 31.97 -10.53 -6.48
C TYR A 48 32.60 -9.17 -6.20
N LYS A 49 32.59 -8.30 -7.22
CA LYS A 49 33.00 -6.91 -7.11
C LYS A 49 31.76 -6.09 -6.76
N GLN A 50 31.89 -5.23 -5.76
CA GLN A 50 30.85 -4.27 -5.42
C GLN A 50 30.63 -3.36 -6.63
N LEU A 51 29.45 -3.44 -7.24
CA LEU A 51 29.07 -2.62 -8.39
C LEU A 51 28.58 -1.26 -7.88
N SER A 52 29.16 -0.18 -8.41
CA SER A 52 28.63 1.17 -8.23
C SER A 52 27.38 1.33 -9.09
N TYR A 53 26.43 2.17 -8.66
CA TYR A 53 25.21 2.46 -9.43
C TYR A 53 25.51 2.99 -10.85
N SER A 54 26.69 3.57 -11.05
CA SER A 54 27.17 4.09 -12.33
C SER A 54 27.72 3.03 -13.29
N ASP A 55 27.92 1.79 -12.85
CA ASP A 55 28.61 0.74 -13.61
C ASP A 55 27.65 -0.19 -14.41
N VAL A 56 26.36 0.13 -14.46
CA VAL A 56 25.34 -0.66 -15.16
C VAL A 56 24.77 0.12 -16.35
N ASP A 57 25.00 -0.38 -17.57
CA ASP A 57 24.48 0.16 -18.84
C ASP A 57 22.95 -0.05 -19.03
N GLY A 58 22.23 -0.47 -17.98
CA GLY A 58 20.78 -0.74 -18.03
C GLY A 58 20.35 -1.90 -18.94
N SER A 59 21.28 -2.48 -19.72
CA SER A 59 21.04 -3.55 -20.71
C SER A 59 21.07 -4.96 -20.12
N LYS A 60 21.43 -5.11 -18.84
CA LYS A 60 21.43 -6.39 -18.10
C LYS A 60 20.58 -6.30 -16.83
N TYR A 61 19.27 -6.20 -16.99
CA TYR A 61 18.38 -6.73 -15.96
C TYR A 61 18.50 -8.25 -16.02
N ASN A 62 19.49 -8.80 -15.30
CA ASN A 62 19.53 -10.25 -15.07
C ASN A 62 18.23 -10.65 -14.34
N ASP A 63 17.70 -11.85 -14.61
CA ASP A 63 16.48 -12.47 -14.02
C ASP A 63 16.53 -12.67 -12.48
N ARG A 64 17.33 -11.89 -11.76
CA ARG A 64 17.55 -11.99 -10.32
C ARG A 64 16.84 -10.84 -9.61
N GLU A 65 15.54 -10.99 -9.45
CA GLU A 65 14.76 -10.13 -8.56
C GLU A 65 15.03 -10.47 -7.09
N LEU A 66 14.81 -9.48 -6.21
CA LEU A 66 14.86 -9.74 -4.77
C LEU A 66 13.72 -10.66 -4.37
N ILE A 67 14.02 -11.70 -3.59
CA ILE A 67 12.98 -12.56 -3.02
C ILE A 67 12.13 -11.78 -2.01
N PHE A 68 10.83 -12.08 -1.97
CA PHE A 68 9.97 -11.60 -0.89
C PHE A 68 10.38 -12.26 0.43
N PRO A 69 10.55 -11.52 1.54
CA PRO A 69 10.98 -12.10 2.82
C PRO A 69 10.05 -13.22 3.31
N PRO A 70 10.52 -14.47 3.46
CA PRO A 70 9.66 -15.60 3.82
C PRO A 70 8.92 -15.43 5.15
N GLU A 71 9.52 -14.70 6.11
CA GLU A 71 8.92 -14.43 7.42
C GLU A 71 7.63 -13.61 7.32
N LEU A 72 7.53 -12.76 6.29
CA LEU A 72 6.34 -11.94 6.06
C LEU A 72 5.18 -12.74 5.46
N LEU A 73 5.45 -13.87 4.77
CA LEU A 73 4.42 -14.77 4.26
C LEU A 73 3.66 -15.47 5.40
N LEU A 74 4.35 -15.75 6.51
CA LEU A 74 3.78 -16.41 7.69
C LEU A 74 3.08 -15.44 8.65
N ARG A 75 3.22 -14.13 8.41
CA ARG A 75 2.72 -13.09 9.32
C ARG A 75 1.19 -13.03 9.26
N ARG A 76 0.55 -13.26 10.40
CA ARG A 76 -0.88 -13.00 10.59
C ARG A 76 -1.11 -11.53 10.94
N SER A 77 -2.10 -10.91 10.30
CA SER A 77 -2.55 -9.58 10.69
C SER A 77 -3.15 -9.61 12.08
N SER A 78 -2.80 -8.63 12.91
CA SER A 78 -3.37 -8.40 14.25
C SER A 78 -3.88 -6.97 14.41
N PHE A 79 -4.82 -6.74 15.32
CA PHE A 79 -5.17 -5.38 15.73
C PHE A 79 -3.91 -4.67 16.28
N LEU A 80 -3.67 -3.43 15.87
CA LEU A 80 -2.57 -2.61 16.41
C LEU A 80 -3.11 -1.35 17.10
N SER A 81 -2.49 -1.00 18.21
CA SER A 81 -2.69 0.26 18.93
C SER A 81 -1.32 0.83 19.27
N LEU A 82 -0.95 1.89 18.58
CA LEU A 82 0.35 2.56 18.73
C LEU A 82 0.15 3.93 19.37
N SER A 83 1.16 4.37 20.12
CA SER A 83 1.22 5.73 20.67
C SER A 83 2.40 6.46 20.04
N GLY A 84 2.15 7.64 19.49
CA GLY A 84 3.15 8.54 18.95
C GLY A 84 3.42 9.72 19.88
N PHE A 85 4.23 10.65 19.38
CA PHE A 85 4.52 11.91 20.05
C PHE A 85 3.25 12.71 20.35
N ASN A 86 3.31 13.55 21.39
CA ASN A 86 2.20 14.41 21.84
C ASN A 86 0.90 13.66 22.16
N GLY A 87 1.00 12.38 22.55
CA GLY A 87 -0.16 11.56 22.92
C GLY A 87 -1.01 11.08 21.73
N LEU A 88 -0.53 11.25 20.49
CA LEU A 88 -1.20 10.74 19.29
C LEU A 88 -1.43 9.24 19.40
N LYS A 89 -2.66 8.78 19.18
CA LYS A 89 -2.99 7.35 19.07
C LYS A 89 -3.18 6.94 17.63
N TRP A 90 -2.69 5.77 17.25
CA TRP A 90 -2.91 5.19 15.94
C TRP A 90 -3.43 3.76 16.07
N TYR A 91 -4.56 3.46 15.42
CA TYR A 91 -5.22 2.17 15.48
C TYR A 91 -5.27 1.51 14.10
N ARG A 92 -5.20 0.17 14.07
CA ARG A 92 -5.41 -0.63 12.87
C ARG A 92 -6.42 -1.74 13.14
N PRO A 93 -7.74 -1.46 13.02
CA PRO A 93 -8.77 -2.48 13.00
C PRO A 93 -8.60 -3.44 11.82
N LEU A 94 -9.07 -4.67 12.01
CA LEU A 94 -9.05 -5.73 10.99
C LEU A 94 -10.45 -6.23 10.60
N SER A 95 -11.49 -5.60 11.14
CA SER A 95 -12.88 -5.88 10.81
C SER A 95 -13.69 -4.59 10.88
N LEU A 96 -14.84 -4.57 10.21
CA LEU A 96 -15.74 -3.44 10.26
C LEU A 96 -16.21 -3.19 11.71
N GLN A 97 -16.53 -4.24 12.45
CA GLN A 97 -16.95 -4.13 13.86
C GLN A 97 -15.92 -3.38 14.71
N LEU A 98 -14.64 -3.76 14.66
CA LEU A 98 -13.59 -3.10 15.43
C LEU A 98 -13.37 -1.64 15.00
N LEU A 99 -13.60 -1.34 13.72
CA LEU A 99 -13.58 0.03 13.22
C LEU A 99 -14.73 0.85 13.82
N LEU A 100 -15.96 0.32 13.83
CA LEU A 100 -17.12 1.02 14.40
C LEU A 100 -16.96 1.25 15.90
N GLU A 101 -16.46 0.26 16.64
CA GLU A 101 -16.11 0.40 18.07
C GLU A 101 -15.06 1.50 18.29
N SER A 102 -14.01 1.52 17.46
CA SER A 102 -12.97 2.57 17.51
C SER A 102 -13.56 3.95 17.25
N LYS A 103 -14.50 4.05 16.29
CA LYS A 103 -15.21 5.29 15.97
C LYS A 103 -16.19 5.72 17.05
N SER A 104 -16.86 4.79 17.72
CA SER A 104 -17.72 5.09 18.86
C SER A 104 -16.90 5.61 20.05
N LYS A 105 -15.73 5.03 20.30
CA LYS A 105 -14.84 5.43 21.39
C LYS A 105 -14.12 6.75 21.11
N TYR A 106 -13.77 6.99 19.86
CA TYR A 106 -13.08 8.20 19.40
C TYR A 106 -13.82 8.82 18.20
N PRO A 107 -14.93 9.54 18.43
CA PRO A 107 -15.73 10.12 17.35
C PRO A 107 -14.91 10.98 16.38
N ASP A 108 -14.03 11.82 16.95
CA ASP A 108 -13.15 12.74 16.22
C ASP A 108 -11.93 12.07 15.57
N ALA A 109 -11.76 10.74 15.70
CA ALA A 109 -10.62 10.06 15.12
C ALA A 109 -10.62 10.19 13.60
N ARG A 110 -9.49 10.62 13.01
CA ARG A 110 -9.40 10.74 11.56
C ARG A 110 -9.19 9.35 10.95
N LEU A 111 -10.03 8.97 10.00
CA LEU A 111 -9.82 7.75 9.23
C LEU A 111 -8.69 7.98 8.23
N VAL A 112 -7.81 6.99 8.07
CA VAL A 112 -6.64 7.08 7.19
C VAL A 112 -6.55 5.81 6.35
N ILE A 113 -6.23 5.98 5.06
CA ILE A 113 -5.88 4.88 4.15
C ILE A 113 -4.48 5.17 3.57
N GLY A 114 -4.41 5.91 2.46
CA GLY A 114 -3.13 6.27 1.84
C GLY A 114 -2.41 7.49 2.42
N ASN A 115 -3.03 8.18 3.38
CA ASN A 115 -2.50 9.40 4.01
C ASN A 115 -2.20 10.57 3.03
N THR A 116 -2.73 10.54 1.81
CA THR A 116 -2.43 11.52 0.75
C THR A 116 -3.05 12.89 0.99
N GLU A 117 -4.19 12.98 1.70
CA GLU A 117 -4.77 14.26 2.18
C GLU A 117 -4.41 14.51 3.65
N VAL A 118 -4.62 13.53 4.54
CA VAL A 118 -4.37 13.69 5.99
C VAL A 118 -2.91 14.08 6.28
N GLY A 119 -1.95 13.53 5.54
CA GLY A 119 -0.55 13.91 5.66
C GLY A 119 -0.29 15.37 5.27
N ILE A 120 -1.00 15.88 4.27
CA ILE A 120 -0.94 17.29 3.86
C ILE A 120 -1.62 18.19 4.90
N GLU A 121 -2.77 17.77 5.44
CA GLU A 121 -3.47 18.46 6.52
C GLU A 121 -2.55 18.63 7.74
N MET A 122 -1.87 17.56 8.17
CA MET A 122 -0.98 17.60 9.32
C MET A 122 0.31 18.40 9.04
N ARG A 123 0.93 18.20 7.87
CA ARG A 123 2.24 18.79 7.56
C ARG A 123 2.15 20.25 7.12
N LEU A 124 1.24 20.58 6.21
CA LEU A 124 1.17 21.91 5.60
C LEU A 124 0.13 22.79 6.27
N LYS A 125 -1.02 22.23 6.68
CA LYS A 125 -2.08 22.99 7.36
C LYS A 125 -1.96 22.98 8.89
N ARG A 126 -0.94 22.30 9.42
CA ARG A 126 -0.65 22.16 10.87
C ARG A 126 -1.83 21.62 11.68
N MET A 127 -2.71 20.84 11.06
CA MET A 127 -3.82 20.19 11.75
C MET A 127 -3.30 19.14 12.74
N GLN A 128 -3.85 19.12 13.95
CA GLN A 128 -3.48 18.17 14.98
C GLN A 128 -4.63 17.20 15.24
N TYR A 129 -4.39 15.92 14.97
CA TYR A 129 -5.32 14.84 15.30
C TYR A 129 -4.84 14.14 16.57
N LYS A 130 -5.78 13.82 17.47
CA LYS A 130 -5.47 13.03 18.69
C LYS A 130 -5.48 11.53 18.44
N ALA A 131 -6.30 11.08 17.48
CA ALA A 131 -6.43 9.68 17.11
C ALA A 131 -6.53 9.54 15.59
N LEU A 132 -5.80 8.57 15.05
CA LEU A 132 -5.87 8.14 13.65
C LEU A 132 -6.28 6.67 13.63
N VAL A 133 -7.17 6.31 12.70
CA VAL A 133 -7.61 4.91 12.51
C VAL A 133 -7.34 4.52 11.08
N SER A 134 -6.40 3.60 10.88
CA SER A 134 -6.12 3.03 9.56
C SER A 134 -7.17 2.00 9.19
N VAL A 135 -7.91 2.26 8.10
CA VAL A 135 -8.99 1.38 7.63
C VAL A 135 -8.58 0.56 6.41
N ALA A 136 -7.32 0.66 5.97
CA ALA A 136 -6.80 0.01 4.78
C ALA A 136 -6.92 -1.52 4.79
N GLN A 137 -7.02 -2.14 5.98
CA GLN A 137 -7.07 -3.59 6.16
C GLN A 137 -8.41 -4.13 6.63
N VAL A 138 -9.46 -3.31 6.60
CA VAL A 138 -10.83 -3.75 6.89
C VAL A 138 -11.40 -4.42 5.62
N PRO A 139 -11.59 -5.75 5.57
CA PRO A 139 -11.93 -6.44 4.33
C PRO A 139 -13.20 -5.92 3.66
N GLU A 140 -14.21 -5.58 4.45
CA GLU A 140 -15.52 -5.08 3.99
C GLU A 140 -15.39 -3.75 3.22
N LEU A 141 -14.38 -2.93 3.55
CA LEU A 141 -14.09 -1.69 2.85
C LEU A 141 -13.20 -1.87 1.62
N ASN A 142 -12.71 -3.08 1.36
CA ASN A 142 -11.83 -3.40 0.23
C ASN A 142 -12.54 -4.27 -0.82
N ILE A 143 -13.86 -4.46 -0.69
CA ILE A 143 -14.65 -5.19 -1.69
C ILE A 143 -14.65 -4.39 -3.00
N LEU A 144 -14.45 -5.09 -4.12
CA LEU A 144 -14.60 -4.54 -5.46
C LEU A 144 -15.25 -5.60 -6.34
N ASN A 145 -16.57 -5.56 -6.44
CA ASN A 145 -17.35 -6.59 -7.12
C ASN A 145 -18.02 -6.00 -8.36
N VAL A 146 -17.80 -6.65 -9.50
CA VAL A 146 -18.52 -6.37 -10.75
C VAL A 146 -19.79 -7.22 -10.76
N LYS A 147 -20.95 -6.58 -10.96
CA LYS A 147 -22.27 -7.20 -11.04
C LYS A 147 -22.92 -6.88 -12.39
N ASP A 148 -24.01 -7.55 -12.71
CA ASP A 148 -24.75 -7.27 -13.94
C ASP A 148 -25.29 -5.83 -13.98
N ASP A 149 -25.71 -5.30 -12.83
CA ASP A 149 -26.32 -3.98 -12.67
C ASP A 149 -25.36 -2.85 -12.24
N GLY A 150 -24.05 -3.14 -12.10
CA GLY A 150 -23.06 -2.12 -11.76
C GLY A 150 -21.84 -2.66 -11.00
N LEU A 151 -21.19 -1.78 -10.24
CA LEU A 151 -20.02 -2.13 -9.41
C LEU A 151 -20.29 -1.77 -7.95
N ASP A 152 -20.01 -2.70 -7.05
CA ASP A 152 -19.87 -2.40 -5.62
C ASP A 152 -18.40 -2.06 -5.35
N ILE A 153 -18.15 -0.84 -4.85
CA ILE A 153 -16.81 -0.33 -4.61
C ILE A 153 -16.65 0.02 -3.12
N GLY A 154 -15.76 -0.69 -2.46
CA GLY A 154 -15.38 -0.44 -1.08
C GLY A 154 -14.60 0.86 -0.92
N ALA A 155 -14.85 1.58 0.16
CA ALA A 155 -14.24 2.89 0.40
C ALA A 155 -12.70 2.87 0.51
N ALA A 156 -12.10 1.73 0.86
CA ALA A 156 -10.66 1.53 0.98
C ALA A 156 -9.98 0.98 -0.28
N VAL A 157 -10.74 0.69 -1.35
CA VAL A 157 -10.21 0.33 -2.67
C VAL A 157 -9.28 1.42 -3.17
N ARG A 158 -8.10 1.02 -3.68
CA ARG A 158 -7.09 1.95 -4.19
C ARG A 158 -7.44 2.41 -5.59
N MET A 159 -7.03 3.62 -5.96
CA MET A 159 -7.29 4.16 -7.29
C MET A 159 -6.66 3.31 -8.41
N SER A 160 -5.49 2.71 -8.16
CA SER A 160 -4.86 1.80 -9.13
C SER A 160 -5.64 0.49 -9.32
N GLU A 161 -6.18 -0.05 -8.23
CA GLU A 161 -7.02 -1.25 -8.24
C GLU A 161 -8.34 -1.00 -8.98
N LEU A 162 -9.02 0.11 -8.65
CA LEU A 162 -10.21 0.56 -9.37
C LEU A 162 -9.94 0.73 -10.87
N LEU A 163 -8.85 1.42 -11.24
CA LEU A 163 -8.46 1.61 -12.64
C LEU A 163 -8.25 0.28 -13.37
N SER A 164 -7.62 -0.70 -12.70
CA SER A 164 -7.38 -2.02 -13.29
C SER A 164 -8.69 -2.75 -13.58
N VAL A 165 -9.62 -2.75 -12.63
CA VAL A 165 -10.93 -3.40 -12.79
C VAL A 165 -11.77 -2.72 -13.85
N LEU A 166 -11.84 -1.38 -13.85
CA LEU A 166 -12.60 -0.64 -14.87
C LEU A 166 -12.08 -0.91 -16.28
N ARG A 167 -10.75 -1.03 -16.47
CA ARG A 167 -10.16 -1.42 -17.76
C ARG A 167 -10.55 -2.83 -18.17
N GLY A 168 -10.58 -3.78 -17.24
CA GLY A 168 -11.04 -5.15 -17.50
C GLY A 168 -12.50 -5.17 -17.97
N VAL A 169 -13.38 -4.49 -17.22
CA VAL A 169 -14.81 -4.35 -17.58
C VAL A 169 -15.00 -3.72 -18.96
N SER A 170 -14.22 -2.69 -19.29
CA SER A 170 -14.26 -2.04 -20.60
C SER A 170 -13.86 -2.95 -21.78
N VAL A 171 -13.15 -4.05 -21.53
CA VAL A 171 -12.79 -5.04 -22.55
C VAL A 171 -13.85 -6.15 -22.65
N GLU A 172 -14.47 -6.52 -21.54
CA GLU A 172 -15.38 -7.68 -21.46
C GLU A 172 -16.84 -7.36 -21.81
N ARG A 173 -17.29 -6.12 -21.61
CA ARG A 173 -18.71 -5.74 -21.76
C ARG A 173 -19.01 -4.95 -23.02
N ALA A 174 -20.29 -4.90 -23.38
CA ALA A 174 -20.72 -4.18 -24.57
C ALA A 174 -20.55 -2.66 -24.39
N THR A 175 -20.30 -1.94 -25.50
CA THR A 175 -20.01 -0.50 -25.50
C THR A 175 -21.07 0.35 -24.79
N HIS A 176 -22.34 -0.05 -24.85
CA HIS A 176 -23.45 0.67 -24.23
C HIS A 176 -23.48 0.54 -22.69
N GLU A 177 -22.84 -0.48 -22.12
CA GLU A 177 -22.79 -0.74 -20.67
C GLU A 177 -21.61 -0.05 -19.98
N ILE A 178 -20.59 0.37 -20.75
CA ILE A 178 -19.28 0.80 -20.22
C ILE A 178 -19.04 2.31 -20.34
N SER A 179 -20.05 3.11 -20.71
CA SER A 179 -19.90 4.56 -20.89
C SER A 179 -19.35 5.23 -19.63
N THR A 180 -19.93 4.91 -18.47
CA THR A 180 -19.46 5.37 -17.16
C THR A 180 -18.05 4.88 -16.87
N CYS A 181 -17.77 3.58 -17.06
CA CYS A 181 -16.44 3.01 -16.80
C CYS A 181 -15.36 3.71 -17.63
N THR A 182 -15.64 3.99 -18.89
CA THR A 182 -14.73 4.69 -19.81
C THR A 182 -14.43 6.10 -19.32
N ALA A 183 -15.43 6.85 -18.88
CA ALA A 183 -15.25 8.19 -18.33
C ALA A 183 -14.35 8.18 -17.07
N PHE A 184 -14.54 7.21 -16.17
CA PHE A 184 -13.67 7.04 -15.01
C PHE A 184 -12.23 6.66 -15.40
N VAL A 185 -12.04 5.75 -16.37
CA VAL A 185 -10.70 5.37 -16.84
C VAL A 185 -9.95 6.57 -17.40
N GLU A 186 -10.61 7.38 -18.24
CA GLU A 186 -10.00 8.59 -18.81
C GLU A 186 -9.63 9.60 -17.73
N GLN A 187 -10.48 9.80 -16.72
CA GLN A 187 -10.17 10.76 -15.66
C GLN A 187 -9.08 10.26 -14.70
N ILE A 188 -9.13 8.98 -14.27
CA ILE A 188 -8.14 8.41 -13.33
C ILE A 188 -6.74 8.33 -13.98
N LYS A 189 -6.65 8.23 -15.31
CA LYS A 189 -5.38 8.29 -16.05
C LYS A 189 -4.60 9.58 -15.78
N TRP A 190 -5.30 10.71 -15.64
CA TRP A 190 -4.71 12.01 -15.32
C TRP A 190 -4.64 12.30 -13.82
N PHE A 191 -5.31 11.48 -13.00
CA PHE A 191 -5.28 11.60 -11.55
C PHE A 191 -3.91 11.21 -10.98
N ALA A 192 -3.12 12.24 -10.64
CA ALA A 192 -1.83 12.15 -9.93
C ALA A 192 -0.80 11.17 -10.56
N GLY A 193 0.31 10.94 -9.86
CA GLY A 193 1.29 9.91 -10.23
C GLY A 193 0.89 8.50 -9.75
N THR A 194 1.50 7.46 -10.33
CA THR A 194 1.25 6.06 -9.95
C THR A 194 1.45 5.79 -8.46
N GLN A 195 2.44 6.45 -7.84
CA GLN A 195 2.72 6.33 -6.40
C GLN A 195 1.54 6.78 -5.55
N ILE A 196 0.89 7.88 -5.94
CA ILE A 196 -0.30 8.40 -5.26
C ILE A 196 -1.48 7.47 -5.53
N ARG A 197 -1.70 7.03 -6.77
CA ARG A 197 -2.81 6.11 -7.11
C ARG A 197 -2.73 4.77 -6.37
N ASN A 198 -1.53 4.28 -6.09
CA ASN A 198 -1.32 3.01 -5.39
C ASN A 198 -1.71 3.06 -3.90
N VAL A 199 -1.89 4.24 -3.32
CA VAL A 199 -2.25 4.38 -1.90
C VAL A 199 -3.52 5.22 -1.68
N ALA A 200 -3.82 6.15 -2.59
CA ALA A 200 -5.06 6.92 -2.57
C ALA A 200 -6.25 5.99 -2.78
N SER A 201 -7.31 6.23 -2.01
CA SER A 201 -8.49 5.40 -1.95
C SER A 201 -9.73 6.12 -2.45
N VAL A 202 -10.69 5.38 -2.99
CA VAL A 202 -11.98 5.90 -3.47
C VAL A 202 -12.70 6.72 -2.39
N GLY A 203 -12.95 6.14 -1.21
CA GLY A 203 -13.62 6.82 -0.10
C GLY A 203 -12.83 8.02 0.42
N GLY A 204 -11.50 7.94 0.41
CA GLY A 204 -10.64 9.08 0.74
C GLY A 204 -10.81 10.26 -0.21
N ASN A 205 -10.92 10.03 -1.52
CA ASN A 205 -11.19 11.07 -2.51
C ASN A 205 -12.60 11.67 -2.34
N ILE A 206 -13.61 10.81 -2.16
CA ILE A 206 -15.01 11.22 -1.92
C ILE A 206 -15.11 12.08 -0.66
N CYS A 207 -14.70 11.57 0.50
CA CYS A 207 -14.84 12.25 1.80
C CYS A 207 -13.89 13.45 1.98
N THR A 208 -12.86 13.61 1.14
CA THR A 208 -12.08 14.86 1.11
C THR A 208 -12.94 16.01 0.59
N ALA A 209 -13.94 15.71 -0.26
CA ALA A 209 -14.90 16.67 -0.81
C ALA A 209 -14.21 17.95 -1.33
N SER A 210 -13.10 17.77 -2.05
CA SER A 210 -12.38 18.86 -2.68
C SER A 210 -13.24 19.44 -3.82
N PRO A 211 -13.45 20.76 -3.90
CA PRO A 211 -14.19 21.37 -5.01
C PRO A 211 -13.57 21.12 -6.39
N ILE A 212 -12.27 20.82 -6.41
CA ILE A 212 -11.50 20.49 -7.61
C ILE A 212 -11.28 18.97 -7.74
N SER A 213 -12.10 18.15 -7.07
CA SER A 213 -12.01 16.70 -7.23
C SER A 213 -12.45 16.30 -8.63
N ASP A 214 -11.56 15.66 -9.36
CA ASP A 214 -11.80 15.13 -10.69
C ASP A 214 -12.90 14.06 -10.75
N LEU A 215 -13.06 13.27 -9.67
CA LEU A 215 -13.95 12.10 -9.67
C LEU A 215 -15.32 12.37 -9.06
N ASN A 216 -15.46 13.39 -8.21
CA ASN A 216 -16.74 13.70 -7.57
C ASN A 216 -17.85 13.99 -8.59
N PRO A 217 -17.62 14.81 -9.64
CA PRO A 217 -18.60 15.02 -10.70
C PRO A 217 -19.00 13.73 -11.42
N LEU A 218 -18.07 12.80 -11.63
CA LEU A 218 -18.36 11.52 -12.28
C LEU A 218 -19.25 10.63 -11.41
N TRP A 219 -19.05 10.60 -10.09
CA TRP A 219 -19.92 9.86 -9.18
C TRP A 219 -21.36 10.40 -9.22
N MET A 220 -21.51 11.73 -9.27
CA MET A 220 -22.82 12.37 -9.39
C MET A 220 -23.49 12.05 -10.73
N ALA A 221 -22.78 12.23 -11.85
CA ALA A 221 -23.29 11.95 -13.19
C ALA A 221 -23.64 10.46 -13.40
N ALA A 222 -22.91 9.56 -12.74
CA ALA A 222 -23.18 8.12 -12.77
C ALA A 222 -24.37 7.68 -11.91
N GLY A 223 -24.99 8.59 -11.14
CA GLY A 223 -26.06 8.24 -10.19
C GLY A 223 -25.57 7.30 -9.09
N ALA A 224 -24.29 7.43 -8.68
CA ALA A 224 -23.70 6.55 -7.69
C ALA A 224 -24.42 6.65 -6.34
N LYS A 225 -24.52 5.53 -5.64
CA LYS A 225 -25.14 5.43 -4.30
C LYS A 225 -24.05 5.21 -3.27
N PHE A 226 -23.97 6.08 -2.28
CA PHE A 226 -23.05 5.96 -1.16
C PHE A 226 -23.76 5.31 0.03
N GLN A 227 -23.26 4.14 0.45
CA GLN A 227 -23.68 3.49 1.69
C GLN A 227 -22.82 4.00 2.84
N ILE A 228 -23.47 4.59 3.84
CA ILE A 228 -22.82 5.20 4.99
C ILE A 228 -23.27 4.44 6.23
N ILE A 229 -22.30 3.98 7.00
CA ILE A 229 -22.51 3.27 8.26
C ILE A 229 -22.07 4.15 9.44
N ASP A 230 -22.90 4.23 10.47
CA ASP A 230 -22.57 4.93 11.71
C ASP A 230 -21.86 4.00 12.72
N SER A 231 -21.37 4.56 13.82
CA SER A 231 -20.68 3.78 14.86
C SER A 231 -21.57 2.81 15.63
N LYS A 232 -22.89 2.87 15.46
CA LYS A 232 -23.87 1.94 16.02
C LYS A 232 -24.23 0.81 15.04
N GLY A 233 -23.71 0.87 13.81
CA GLY A 233 -23.99 -0.10 12.75
C GLY A 233 -25.22 0.23 11.91
N ASN A 234 -25.86 1.40 12.09
CA ASN A 234 -26.96 1.81 11.23
C ASN A 234 -26.43 2.19 9.85
N ILE A 235 -27.11 1.71 8.81
CA ILE A 235 -26.75 1.98 7.42
C ILE A 235 -27.80 2.90 6.79
N ARG A 236 -27.33 3.95 6.11
CA ARG A 236 -28.14 4.76 5.22
C ARG A 236 -27.51 4.82 3.84
N THR A 237 -28.34 4.95 2.82
CA THR A 237 -27.91 5.14 1.43
C THR A 237 -28.26 6.55 0.99
N VAL A 238 -27.32 7.22 0.33
CA VAL A 238 -27.47 8.58 -0.18
C VAL A 238 -27.01 8.61 -1.63
N LEU A 239 -27.69 9.37 -2.49
CA LEU A 239 -27.21 9.60 -3.86
C LEU A 239 -25.98 10.51 -3.82
N ALA A 240 -25.04 10.30 -4.75
CA ALA A 240 -23.82 11.11 -4.80
C ALA A 240 -24.12 12.61 -4.97
N GLU A 241 -25.20 12.97 -5.66
CA GLU A 241 -25.64 14.36 -5.83
C GLU A 241 -26.08 15.03 -4.53
N ASP A 242 -26.68 14.26 -3.61
CA ASP A 242 -27.17 14.75 -2.32
C ASP A 242 -26.11 14.69 -1.21
N PHE A 243 -24.96 14.06 -1.49
CA PHE A 243 -23.91 13.84 -0.50
C PHE A 243 -23.05 15.09 -0.28
N PHE A 244 -22.78 15.88 -1.32
CA PHE A 244 -21.88 17.03 -1.21
C PHE A 244 -22.64 18.31 -0.82
N LEU A 245 -22.71 18.60 0.49
CA LEU A 245 -23.52 19.69 1.05
C LEU A 245 -22.81 21.06 1.04
N GLY A 246 -21.51 21.13 0.79
CA GLY A 246 -20.76 22.38 0.74
C GLY A 246 -19.24 22.19 0.67
N TYR A 247 -18.49 23.29 0.81
CA TYR A 247 -17.01 23.26 0.73
C TYR A 247 -16.42 22.32 1.79
N ARG A 248 -15.84 21.19 1.35
CA ARG A 248 -15.32 20.12 2.21
C ARG A 248 -16.33 19.62 3.26
N ASN A 249 -17.62 19.67 2.93
CA ASN A 249 -18.70 19.18 3.77
C ASN A 249 -19.52 18.13 3.02
N SER A 250 -19.68 16.96 3.64
CA SER A 250 -20.25 15.76 3.05
C SER A 250 -20.92 14.87 4.08
#